data_AF-A0A1B0ZRC6-F1
#
_entry.id   AF-A0A1B0ZRC6-F1
#
_cell.length_a   1.000
_cell.length_b   1.000
_cell.length_c   1.000
_cell.angle_alpha   90.00
_cell.angle_beta   90.00
_cell.angle_gamma   90.00
#
_symmetry.space_group_name_H-M   'P 1'
#
loop_
_entity.id
_entity.type
_entity.pdbx_description
1 polymer ?
#
loop_
_entity_poly.entity_id
_entity_poly.type
_entity_poly.pdbx_seq_one_letter_code
_entity_poly.pdbx_strand_id
1 'polypeptide(L)'
;MPDYAKVFNYEAEGLSYTVSLYEENGEFFADISVVEGAMDVNAVYFGDDDFSGDSASLDGPLNMNGTRLEGDKIQWDDAAALSDPGLGPEGEDKETYLSDGDTLTVSLDVDSLEDIDIFGIRATSTTTDAGSIKGVSTDPEEPEVPEEPEDPTYSKIFFGEEFSDTGAPLGGTYILDEEPDPNPYNNIALPEGTEPTFENYLSYFDTDEVYGEVTSIESIIFYGDGADGEPEELFRIDAPEGGFQDADEVLMAYDDALEGFSASGDESGQDLMAALSLEPDAESDAGAGEEAAMDEDELDMV
;
A
#
# COMPACT_ATOMS: atom_id res chain seq x y z
N MET A 1 3.36 12.98 3.78
CA MET A 1 1.93 12.91 4.15
C MET A 1 1.91 12.37 5.56
N PRO A 2 1.12 12.93 6.49
CA PRO A 2 0.98 12.33 7.82
C PRO A 2 0.44 10.90 7.69
N ASP A 3 0.81 10.06 8.64
CA ASP A 3 0.32 8.70 8.74
C ASP A 3 -1.07 8.75 9.39
N TYR A 4 -2.11 8.67 8.57
CA TYR A 4 -3.48 8.77 9.04
C TYR A 4 -3.88 7.45 9.73
N ALA A 5 -4.62 7.55 10.84
CA ALA A 5 -5.09 6.38 11.58
C ALA A 5 -6.56 6.05 11.25
N LYS A 6 -7.40 7.07 11.05
CA LYS A 6 -8.83 6.94 10.78
C LYS A 6 -9.27 8.02 9.79
N VAL A 7 -10.11 7.68 8.82
CA VAL A 7 -10.67 8.62 7.84
C VAL A 7 -12.19 8.58 7.87
N PHE A 8 -12.81 9.72 8.11
CA PHE A 8 -14.27 9.88 8.11
C PHE A 8 -14.73 10.60 6.85
N ASN A 9 -15.58 9.95 6.06
CA ASN A 9 -16.11 10.52 4.83
C ASN A 9 -17.49 11.15 5.05
N TYR A 10 -17.73 12.30 4.39
CA TYR A 10 -18.99 13.04 4.48
C TYR A 10 -19.46 13.47 3.10
N GLU A 11 -20.72 13.15 2.79
CA GLU A 11 -21.36 13.54 1.54
C GLU A 11 -22.72 14.19 1.79
N ALA A 12 -22.91 15.37 1.20
CA ALA A 12 -24.18 16.05 1.07
C ALA A 12 -24.30 16.63 -0.34
N GLU A 13 -25.53 16.88 -0.80
CA GLU A 13 -25.73 17.48 -2.12
C GLU A 13 -25.02 18.85 -2.21
N GLY A 14 -24.02 18.95 -3.09
CA GLY A 14 -23.20 20.14 -3.30
C GLY A 14 -22.06 20.35 -2.29
N LEU A 15 -21.75 19.36 -1.44
CA LEU A 15 -20.60 19.41 -0.52
C LEU A 15 -20.11 17.99 -0.18
N SER A 16 -18.84 17.70 -0.46
CA SER A 16 -18.15 16.50 0.02
C SER A 16 -16.82 16.87 0.67
N TYR A 17 -16.48 16.17 1.75
CA TYR A 17 -15.26 16.42 2.51
C TYR A 17 -14.88 15.20 3.33
N THR A 18 -13.62 15.15 3.73
CA THR A 18 -13.06 14.09 4.58
C THR A 18 -12.51 14.69 5.87
N VAL A 19 -12.47 13.87 6.92
CA VAL A 19 -11.78 14.18 8.17
C VAL A 19 -10.79 13.06 8.46
N SER A 20 -9.50 13.34 8.38
CA SER A 20 -8.44 12.35 8.59
C SER A 20 -7.72 12.61 9.91
N LEU A 21 -7.70 11.61 10.78
CA LEU A 21 -7.09 11.70 12.11
C LEU A 21 -5.67 11.17 12.09
N TYR A 22 -4.75 11.83 12.79
CA TYR A 22 -3.37 11.38 12.92
C TYR A 22 -2.74 11.85 14.23
N GLU A 23 -1.69 11.15 14.65
CA GLU A 23 -0.84 11.54 15.77
C GLU A 23 0.48 12.09 15.22
N GLU A 24 0.92 13.24 15.71
CA GLU A 24 2.24 13.78 15.40
C GLU A 24 2.90 14.28 16.67
N ASN A 25 4.10 13.78 16.98
CA ASN A 25 4.87 14.17 18.17
C ASN A 25 4.14 13.99 19.52
N GLY A 26 3.18 13.05 19.61
CA GLY A 26 2.37 12.82 20.80
C GLY A 26 1.20 13.79 20.97
N GLU A 27 0.88 14.57 19.93
CA GLU A 27 -0.34 15.40 19.85
C GLU A 27 -1.26 14.83 18.77
N PHE A 28 -2.57 14.92 19.00
CA PHE A 28 -3.59 14.39 18.09
C PHE A 28 -4.21 15.48 17.25
N PHE A 29 -4.43 15.18 15.97
CA PHE A 29 -4.91 16.14 14.98
C PHE A 29 -6.00 15.55 14.09
N ALA A 30 -6.83 16.44 13.54
CA ALA A 30 -7.79 16.16 12.49
C ALA A 30 -7.54 17.11 11.30
N ASP A 31 -7.29 16.55 10.13
CA ASP A 31 -7.28 17.28 8.86
C ASP A 31 -8.66 17.20 8.22
N ILE A 32 -9.32 18.35 8.09
CA ILE A 32 -10.63 18.49 7.44
C ILE A 32 -10.39 18.98 6.02
N SER A 33 -10.58 18.12 5.02
CA SER A 33 -10.27 18.42 3.61
C SER A 33 -11.53 18.45 2.77
N VAL A 34 -11.76 19.54 2.02
CA VAL A 34 -12.93 19.66 1.14
C VAL A 34 -12.59 19.08 -0.23
N VAL A 35 -13.43 18.14 -0.69
CA VAL A 35 -13.32 17.44 -1.97
C VAL A 35 -14.22 18.08 -3.03
N GLU A 36 -15.37 18.59 -2.62
CA GLU A 36 -16.28 19.32 -3.51
C GLU A 36 -17.05 20.36 -2.70
N GLY A 37 -17.18 21.58 -3.24
CA GLY A 37 -17.99 22.64 -2.65
C GLY A 37 -17.18 23.55 -1.73
N ALA A 38 -17.85 24.14 -0.73
CA ALA A 38 -17.22 24.99 0.27
C ALA A 38 -18.01 25.01 1.58
N MET A 39 -17.33 25.29 2.68
CA MET A 39 -17.91 25.34 4.02
C MET A 39 -17.08 26.17 4.99
N ASP A 40 -17.75 26.84 5.93
CA ASP A 40 -17.14 27.47 7.11
C ASP A 40 -17.24 26.52 8.30
N VAL A 41 -16.14 25.86 8.66
CA VAL A 41 -16.06 24.88 9.76
C VAL A 41 -16.10 25.61 11.11
N ASN A 42 -17.20 25.51 11.83
CA ASN A 42 -17.38 26.29 13.05
C ASN A 42 -17.09 25.51 14.33
N ALA A 43 -17.35 24.20 14.32
CA ALA A 43 -17.04 23.33 15.45
C ALA A 43 -16.85 21.89 15.01
N VAL A 44 -16.05 21.15 15.78
CA VAL A 44 -15.86 19.70 15.70
C VAL A 44 -16.36 19.04 16.99
N TYR A 45 -16.84 17.82 16.86
CA TYR A 45 -17.30 16.96 17.94
C TYR A 45 -16.71 15.57 17.72
N PHE A 46 -16.36 14.88 18.80
CA PHE A 46 -15.84 13.52 18.71
C PHE A 46 -16.23 12.71 19.94
N GLY A 47 -16.28 11.39 19.79
CA GLY A 47 -16.52 10.47 20.89
C GLY A 47 -16.45 9.00 20.45
N ASP A 48 -16.61 8.15 21.43
CA ASP A 48 -16.63 6.69 21.28
C ASP A 48 -18.04 6.18 20.88
N ASP A 49 -18.17 4.84 20.80
CA ASP A 49 -19.44 4.16 20.56
C ASP A 49 -20.28 3.90 21.84
N ASP A 50 -19.82 4.37 23.02
CA ASP A 50 -20.54 4.27 24.29
C ASP A 50 -21.43 5.50 24.53
N PHE A 51 -22.72 5.32 24.23
CA PHE A 51 -23.75 6.34 24.47
C PHE A 51 -24.15 6.53 25.95
N SER A 52 -23.19 6.38 26.88
CA SER A 52 -23.43 6.44 28.33
C SER A 52 -22.70 7.61 29.00
N GLY A 53 -23.43 8.46 29.75
CA GLY A 53 -22.83 9.58 30.49
C GLY A 53 -23.35 10.95 30.12
N ASP A 54 -22.53 11.97 30.36
CA ASP A 54 -22.82 13.37 30.03
C ASP A 54 -22.29 13.68 28.63
N SER A 55 -23.17 14.15 27.73
CA SER A 55 -22.75 14.56 26.38
C SER A 55 -22.13 15.95 26.40
N ALA A 56 -20.96 16.10 25.78
CA ALA A 56 -20.42 17.39 25.39
C ALA A 56 -21.42 18.13 24.49
N SER A 57 -21.55 19.44 24.73
CA SER A 57 -22.40 20.32 23.94
C SER A 57 -21.83 21.73 23.96
N LEU A 58 -21.75 22.34 22.78
CA LEU A 58 -21.44 23.76 22.67
C LEU A 58 -22.75 24.56 22.69
N ASP A 59 -22.63 25.83 23.07
CA ASP A 59 -23.79 26.71 23.18
C ASP A 59 -24.29 27.22 21.83
N GLY A 60 -25.57 27.63 21.82
CA GLY A 60 -26.13 28.42 20.72
C GLY A 60 -26.06 27.71 19.36
N PRO A 61 -25.69 28.38 18.27
CA PRO A 61 -25.76 27.84 16.90
C PRO A 61 -24.71 26.74 16.60
N LEU A 62 -23.74 26.54 17.48
CA LEU A 62 -22.69 25.54 17.34
C LEU A 62 -23.12 24.15 17.80
N ASN A 63 -24.22 24.05 18.58
CA ASN A 63 -24.66 22.78 19.11
C ASN A 63 -24.97 21.74 18.02
N MET A 64 -24.66 20.48 18.31
CA MET A 64 -25.11 19.34 17.52
C MET A 64 -26.37 18.67 18.08
N ASN A 65 -27.15 19.36 18.92
CA ASN A 65 -28.41 18.80 19.43
C ASN A 65 -29.33 18.38 18.28
N GLY A 66 -29.89 17.19 18.42
CA GLY A 66 -30.82 16.59 17.46
C GLY A 66 -30.16 15.69 16.42
N THR A 67 -28.83 15.59 16.38
CA THR A 67 -28.17 14.50 15.64
C THR A 67 -28.56 13.16 16.22
N ARG A 68 -28.80 12.21 15.32
CA ARG A 68 -29.22 10.85 15.66
C ARG A 68 -28.49 9.87 14.77
N LEU A 69 -28.11 8.75 15.35
CA LEU A 69 -27.61 7.58 14.64
C LEU A 69 -28.62 6.46 14.82
N GLU A 70 -29.12 5.90 13.72
CA GLU A 70 -30.11 4.80 13.72
C GLU A 70 -31.38 5.03 14.58
N GLY A 71 -31.68 6.29 14.91
CA GLY A 71 -32.81 6.69 15.74
C GLY A 71 -32.47 7.03 17.19
N ASP A 72 -31.28 6.66 17.66
CA ASP A 72 -30.74 7.02 18.97
C ASP A 72 -29.98 8.34 18.94
N LYS A 73 -29.94 9.01 20.08
CA LYS A 73 -29.21 10.28 20.20
C LYS A 73 -27.73 9.96 20.35
N ILE A 74 -26.92 10.64 19.56
CA ILE A 74 -25.47 10.58 19.72
C ILE A 74 -25.10 11.28 21.01
N GLN A 75 -24.20 10.65 21.77
CA GLN A 75 -23.51 11.23 22.88
C GLN A 75 -22.10 11.60 22.39
N TRP A 76 -21.66 12.81 22.73
CA TRP A 76 -20.33 13.30 22.37
C TRP A 76 -19.47 13.33 23.61
N ASP A 77 -18.20 12.98 23.51
CA ASP A 77 -17.28 13.02 24.64
C ASP A 77 -16.64 14.39 24.76
N ASP A 78 -16.24 14.98 23.64
CA ASP A 78 -15.76 16.36 23.60
C ASP A 78 -16.21 17.12 22.35
N ALA A 79 -16.02 18.44 22.39
CA ALA A 79 -16.34 19.38 21.33
C ALA A 79 -15.44 20.62 21.38
N ALA A 80 -14.88 20.99 20.23
CA ALA A 80 -14.09 22.20 20.09
C ALA A 80 -14.81 23.23 19.20
N ALA A 81 -14.95 24.46 19.71
CA ALA A 81 -15.39 25.60 18.92
C ALA A 81 -14.20 26.21 18.17
N LEU A 82 -14.32 26.34 16.84
CA LEU A 82 -13.27 26.88 15.98
C LEU A 82 -13.55 28.32 15.58
N SER A 83 -14.81 28.64 15.26
CA SER A 83 -15.21 29.99 14.87
C SER A 83 -16.69 30.27 15.09
N ASP A 84 -17.04 31.56 15.15
CA ASP A 84 -18.44 31.99 15.14
C ASP A 84 -19.10 31.62 13.80
N PRO A 85 -20.40 31.27 13.77
CA PRO A 85 -21.08 30.93 12.53
C PRO A 85 -21.17 32.09 11.54
N GLY A 86 -20.96 31.76 10.27
CA GLY A 86 -20.96 32.70 9.16
C GLY A 86 -19.59 33.31 8.91
N LEU A 87 -19.44 33.88 7.72
CA LEU A 87 -18.17 34.43 7.24
C LEU A 87 -17.75 35.75 7.91
N GLY A 88 -18.67 36.41 8.61
CA GLY A 88 -18.39 37.68 9.26
C GLY A 88 -17.88 38.75 8.28
N PRO A 89 -17.06 39.71 8.74
CA PRO A 89 -16.48 40.74 7.89
C PRO A 89 -15.29 40.25 7.05
N GLU A 90 -14.68 39.13 7.42
CA GLU A 90 -13.53 38.51 6.75
C GLU A 90 -13.96 37.79 5.47
N GLY A 91 -15.24 37.37 5.39
CA GLY A 91 -15.74 36.75 4.17
C GLY A 91 -15.08 35.38 3.96
N GLU A 92 -14.75 35.09 2.72
CA GLU A 92 -14.10 33.84 2.32
C GLU A 92 -12.62 33.80 2.75
N ASP A 93 -12.03 34.93 3.20
CA ASP A 93 -10.65 34.97 3.73
C ASP A 93 -10.55 34.44 5.18
N LYS A 94 -11.65 33.99 5.76
CA LYS A 94 -11.72 33.47 7.13
C LYS A 94 -10.98 32.12 7.20
N GLU A 95 -10.14 31.93 8.22
CA GLU A 95 -9.30 30.72 8.35
C GLU A 95 -10.08 29.40 8.39
N THR A 96 -11.33 29.42 8.88
CA THR A 96 -12.19 28.24 8.94
C THR A 96 -13.04 28.04 7.68
N TYR A 97 -12.97 28.94 6.70
CA TYR A 97 -13.65 28.78 5.43
C TYR A 97 -12.77 27.99 4.47
N LEU A 98 -13.28 26.85 4.03
CA LEU A 98 -12.61 25.91 3.14
C LEU A 98 -13.39 25.81 1.83
N SER A 99 -12.67 25.86 0.72
CA SER A 99 -13.16 25.56 -0.62
C SER A 99 -12.55 24.25 -1.13
N ASP A 100 -13.00 23.79 -2.29
CA ASP A 100 -12.44 22.62 -2.98
C ASP A 100 -10.89 22.61 -3.00
N GLY A 101 -10.31 21.55 -2.42
CA GLY A 101 -8.87 21.33 -2.28
C GLY A 101 -8.23 21.95 -1.03
N ASP A 102 -8.98 22.72 -0.23
CA ASP A 102 -8.48 23.29 1.02
C ASP A 102 -8.57 22.28 2.17
N THR A 103 -7.60 22.40 3.09
CA THR A 103 -7.52 21.59 4.32
C THR A 103 -7.37 22.48 5.54
N LEU A 104 -8.15 22.20 6.59
CA LEU A 104 -7.99 22.78 7.92
C LEU A 104 -7.48 21.71 8.90
N THR A 105 -6.34 21.97 9.53
CA THR A 105 -5.84 21.14 10.62
C THR A 105 -6.34 21.65 11.97
N VAL A 106 -6.90 20.75 12.77
CA VAL A 106 -7.43 21.02 14.11
C VAL A 106 -6.75 20.11 15.12
N SER A 107 -6.31 20.65 16.25
CA SER A 107 -5.81 19.84 17.37
C SER A 107 -6.96 19.27 18.18
N LEU A 108 -6.86 17.98 18.52
CA LEU A 108 -7.83 17.23 19.31
C LEU A 108 -7.30 17.04 20.73
N ASP A 109 -8.14 17.36 21.72
CA ASP A 109 -7.85 17.11 23.14
C ASP A 109 -8.33 15.71 23.52
N VAL A 110 -7.57 14.69 23.12
CA VAL A 110 -7.82 13.27 23.42
C VAL A 110 -6.56 12.58 23.92
N ASP A 111 -6.73 11.45 24.60
CA ASP A 111 -5.62 10.61 25.04
C ASP A 111 -5.23 9.55 23.98
N SER A 112 -6.15 9.19 23.07
CA SER A 112 -5.96 8.22 21.99
C SER A 112 -6.93 8.44 20.83
N LEU A 113 -6.50 8.16 19.59
CA LEU A 113 -7.38 8.11 18.41
C LEU A 113 -8.26 6.86 18.39
N GLU A 114 -7.87 5.81 19.12
CA GLU A 114 -8.70 4.61 19.27
C GLU A 114 -10.05 4.95 19.91
N ASP A 115 -10.08 5.94 20.81
CA ASP A 115 -11.29 6.38 21.52
C ASP A 115 -12.24 7.25 20.66
N ILE A 116 -11.89 7.49 19.38
CA ILE A 116 -12.73 8.27 18.46
C ILE A 116 -13.32 7.35 17.40
N ASP A 117 -14.57 6.95 17.58
CA ASP A 117 -15.32 6.14 16.62
C ASP A 117 -16.42 6.95 15.91
N ILE A 118 -16.78 8.09 16.48
CA ILE A 118 -17.79 9.00 15.95
C ILE A 118 -17.17 10.38 15.83
N PHE A 119 -17.28 10.98 14.63
CA PHE A 119 -16.84 12.35 14.38
C PHE A 119 -17.99 13.20 13.86
N GLY A 120 -18.08 14.43 14.35
CA GLY A 120 -19.13 15.38 14.05
C GLY A 120 -18.58 16.72 13.57
N ILE A 121 -19.17 17.26 12.52
CA ILE A 121 -18.82 18.59 11.98
C ILE A 121 -20.04 19.50 11.98
N ARG A 122 -19.87 20.67 12.58
CA ARG A 122 -20.81 21.78 12.47
C ARG A 122 -20.22 22.85 11.56
N ALA A 123 -20.85 23.06 10.41
CA ALA A 123 -20.42 24.09 9.46
C ALA A 123 -21.57 24.96 8.94
N THR A 124 -21.25 26.22 8.62
CA THR A 124 -22.17 27.18 8.01
C THR A 124 -21.60 27.73 6.71
N SER A 125 -22.35 28.60 6.04
CA SER A 125 -21.95 29.18 4.74
C SER A 125 -21.59 28.10 3.72
N THR A 126 -22.28 26.96 3.81
CA THR A 126 -21.99 25.80 2.97
C THR A 126 -22.60 25.97 1.59
N THR A 127 -22.02 25.29 0.60
CA THR A 127 -22.56 25.22 -0.77
C THR A 127 -23.83 24.39 -0.91
N THR A 128 -24.21 23.64 0.13
CA THR A 128 -25.49 22.93 0.18
C THR A 128 -26.69 23.89 0.17
N ASP A 129 -27.85 23.42 -0.29
CA ASP A 129 -29.09 24.22 -0.34
C ASP A 129 -29.52 24.83 1.01
N ALA A 130 -29.19 24.15 2.12
CA ALA A 130 -29.51 24.62 3.47
C ALA A 130 -28.54 25.72 3.96
N GLY A 131 -27.39 25.90 3.32
CA GLY A 131 -26.33 26.83 3.72
C GLY A 131 -25.68 26.51 5.07
N SER A 132 -25.99 25.35 5.65
CA SER A 132 -25.37 24.85 6.87
C SER A 132 -25.57 23.34 7.02
N ILE A 133 -24.63 22.68 7.70
CA ILE A 133 -24.66 21.23 7.94
C ILE A 133 -24.35 20.88 9.40
N LYS A 134 -24.90 19.72 9.81
CA LYS A 134 -24.53 18.96 11.00
C LYS A 134 -24.13 17.57 10.51
N GLY A 135 -22.89 17.43 10.07
CA GLY A 135 -22.34 16.18 9.56
C GLY A 135 -21.99 15.26 10.72
N VAL A 136 -22.27 13.97 10.56
CA VAL A 136 -21.87 12.91 11.49
C VAL A 136 -21.39 11.73 10.66
N SER A 137 -20.24 11.18 11.02
CA SER A 137 -19.75 9.89 10.51
C SER A 137 -19.36 8.99 11.68
N THR A 138 -19.64 7.70 11.55
CA THR A 138 -19.49 6.66 12.59
C THR A 138 -18.81 5.39 12.05
N ASP A 139 -18.30 5.47 10.84
CA ASP A 139 -17.68 4.36 10.12
C ASP A 139 -16.36 4.90 9.58
N PRO A 140 -15.34 5.06 10.44
CA PRO A 140 -14.02 5.45 9.99
C PRO A 140 -13.44 4.35 9.10
N GLU A 141 -12.98 4.75 7.92
CA GLU A 141 -12.18 3.88 7.07
C GLU A 141 -10.72 3.93 7.56
N GLU A 142 -10.06 2.77 7.58
CA GLU A 142 -8.61 2.73 7.66
C GLU A 142 -8.07 3.28 6.33
N PRO A 143 -7.10 4.21 6.37
CA PRO A 143 -6.54 4.74 5.14
C PRO A 143 -5.89 3.62 4.35
N GLU A 144 -6.02 3.68 3.02
CA GLU A 144 -5.33 2.74 2.14
C GLU A 144 -3.82 2.92 2.31
N VAL A 145 -3.22 2.01 3.08
CA VAL A 145 -1.77 1.87 3.15
C VAL A 145 -1.33 1.50 1.75
N PRO A 146 -0.41 2.26 1.11
CA PRO A 146 0.13 1.82 -0.17
C PRO A 146 0.66 0.40 0.01
N GLU A 147 0.21 -0.53 -0.84
CA GLU A 147 0.68 -1.92 -0.81
C GLU A 147 2.21 -1.88 -0.80
N GLU A 148 2.83 -2.58 0.17
CA GLU A 148 4.28 -2.75 0.16
C GLU A 148 4.65 -3.37 -1.20
N PRO A 149 5.71 -2.89 -1.87
CA PRO A 149 6.12 -3.48 -3.14
C PRO A 149 6.29 -4.99 -2.93
N GLU A 150 5.61 -5.80 -3.75
CA GLU A 150 5.71 -7.25 -3.66
C GLU A 150 7.18 -7.68 -3.69
N ASP A 151 7.53 -8.64 -2.84
CA ASP A 151 8.89 -9.16 -2.80
C ASP A 151 9.27 -9.69 -4.20
N PRO A 152 10.46 -9.34 -4.70
CA PRO A 152 10.88 -9.75 -6.02
C PRO A 152 10.95 -11.27 -6.16
N THR A 153 10.42 -11.76 -7.28
CA THR A 153 10.41 -13.17 -7.64
C THR A 153 11.53 -13.54 -8.61
N TYR A 154 12.02 -14.78 -8.51
CA TYR A 154 13.10 -15.28 -9.37
C TYR A 154 12.77 -16.63 -9.99
N SER A 155 13.02 -16.79 -11.30
CA SER A 155 12.82 -18.09 -11.97
C SER A 155 13.82 -19.15 -11.53
N LYS A 156 14.99 -18.72 -11.05
CA LYS A 156 16.06 -19.64 -10.65
C LYS A 156 17.09 -18.97 -9.75
N ILE A 157 17.52 -19.70 -8.71
CA ILE A 157 18.62 -19.28 -7.82
C ILE A 157 19.70 -20.36 -7.78
N PHE A 158 20.96 -19.92 -7.75
CA PHE A 158 22.13 -20.78 -7.54
C PHE A 158 22.81 -20.48 -6.22
N PHE A 159 22.86 -21.48 -5.36
CA PHE A 159 23.63 -21.46 -4.12
C PHE A 159 25.00 -22.09 -4.41
N GLY A 160 26.00 -21.24 -4.65
CA GLY A 160 27.34 -21.66 -5.04
C GLY A 160 28.26 -21.92 -3.86
N GLU A 161 28.94 -23.06 -3.89
CA GLU A 161 29.86 -23.52 -2.84
C GLU A 161 31.32 -23.56 -3.32
N GLU A 162 31.54 -23.59 -4.64
CA GLU A 162 32.88 -23.59 -5.22
C GLU A 162 32.88 -22.81 -6.53
N PHE A 163 33.82 -21.89 -6.66
CA PHE A 163 34.02 -21.09 -7.88
C PHE A 163 35.44 -21.23 -8.42
N SER A 164 35.56 -21.08 -9.74
CA SER A 164 36.86 -21.00 -10.42
C SER A 164 37.57 -19.67 -10.15
N ASP A 165 38.88 -19.62 -10.40
CA ASP A 165 39.66 -18.36 -10.40
C ASP A 165 39.09 -17.27 -11.33
N THR A 166 38.24 -17.66 -12.28
CA THR A 166 37.54 -16.77 -13.21
C THR A 166 36.14 -16.37 -12.76
N GLY A 167 35.69 -16.80 -11.57
CA GLY A 167 34.37 -16.50 -11.01
C GLY A 167 33.21 -17.33 -11.58
N ALA A 168 33.52 -18.38 -12.37
CA ALA A 168 32.52 -19.30 -12.89
C ALA A 168 32.19 -20.39 -11.86
N PRO A 169 30.92 -20.78 -11.69
CA PRO A 169 30.50 -21.78 -10.72
C PRO A 169 31.08 -23.17 -11.08
N LEU A 170 31.68 -23.83 -10.09
CA LEU A 170 32.24 -25.18 -10.18
C LEU A 170 31.44 -26.19 -9.36
N GLY A 171 30.83 -25.75 -8.26
CA GLY A 171 30.03 -26.57 -7.37
C GLY A 171 28.96 -25.75 -6.64
N GLY A 172 27.84 -26.39 -6.34
CA GLY A 172 26.67 -25.78 -5.69
C GLY A 172 25.35 -26.40 -6.15
N THR A 173 24.26 -25.77 -5.74
CA THR A 173 22.89 -26.24 -5.97
C THR A 173 22.07 -25.19 -6.71
N TYR A 174 21.40 -25.61 -7.78
CA TYR A 174 20.38 -24.79 -8.45
C TYR A 174 19.00 -25.20 -7.94
N ILE A 175 18.15 -24.21 -7.66
CA ILE A 175 16.73 -24.39 -7.35
C ILE A 175 15.93 -23.55 -8.35
N LEU A 176 14.96 -24.19 -9.00
CA LEU A 176 14.01 -23.57 -9.93
C LEU A 176 12.73 -23.15 -9.20
N ASP A 177 12.00 -22.21 -9.78
CA ASP A 177 10.67 -21.80 -9.32
C ASP A 177 9.65 -22.93 -9.46
N GLU A 178 9.67 -23.66 -10.58
CA GLU A 178 8.76 -24.74 -10.88
C GLU A 178 9.48 -26.02 -11.34
N GLU A 179 8.90 -27.18 -10.99
CA GLU A 179 9.42 -28.45 -11.46
C GLU A 179 9.15 -28.61 -12.97
N PRO A 180 10.18 -28.86 -13.81
CA PRO A 180 9.96 -29.05 -15.22
C PRO A 180 9.17 -30.34 -15.49
N ASP A 181 8.12 -30.29 -16.33
CA ASP A 181 7.39 -31.48 -16.78
C ASP A 181 7.66 -31.79 -18.28
N PRO A 182 8.33 -32.92 -18.61
CA PRO A 182 8.89 -33.93 -17.69
C PRO A 182 10.18 -33.43 -17.03
N ASN A 183 10.54 -34.03 -15.88
CA ASN A 183 11.79 -33.75 -15.15
C ASN A 183 12.85 -34.86 -15.40
N PRO A 184 13.40 -35.02 -16.62
CA PRO A 184 14.29 -36.13 -16.94
C PRO A 184 15.65 -36.07 -16.22
N TYR A 185 16.00 -34.91 -15.67
CA TYR A 185 17.29 -34.66 -15.01
C TYR A 185 17.17 -34.59 -13.48
N ASN A 186 15.97 -34.78 -12.91
CA ASN A 186 15.68 -34.58 -11.48
C ASN A 186 16.19 -33.21 -11.00
N ASN A 187 15.88 -32.14 -11.75
CA ASN A 187 16.15 -30.78 -11.34
C ASN A 187 15.39 -30.49 -10.05
N ILE A 188 16.06 -29.81 -9.12
CA ILE A 188 15.46 -29.36 -7.86
C ILE A 188 14.66 -28.10 -8.15
N ALA A 189 13.42 -28.07 -7.68
CA ALA A 189 12.53 -26.93 -7.78
C ALA A 189 11.81 -26.71 -6.45
N LEU A 190 11.27 -25.50 -6.25
CA LEU A 190 10.42 -25.21 -5.11
C LEU A 190 9.19 -26.13 -5.09
N PRO A 191 8.65 -26.43 -3.90
CA PRO A 191 7.41 -27.19 -3.80
C PRO A 191 6.25 -26.48 -4.52
N GLU A 192 5.39 -27.25 -5.20
CA GLU A 192 4.23 -26.74 -5.94
C GLU A 192 3.38 -25.79 -5.07
N GLY A 193 3.12 -24.59 -5.58
CA GLY A 193 2.33 -23.55 -4.88
C GLY A 193 3.12 -22.69 -3.89
N THR A 194 4.46 -22.77 -3.90
CA THR A 194 5.34 -21.87 -3.15
C THR A 194 5.67 -20.65 -4.00
N GLU A 195 5.55 -19.45 -3.45
CA GLU A 195 5.94 -18.22 -4.16
C GLU A 195 7.47 -18.17 -4.35
N PRO A 196 7.98 -17.84 -5.54
CA PRO A 196 9.41 -17.87 -5.85
C PRO A 196 10.19 -16.65 -5.31
N THR A 197 9.97 -16.30 -4.04
CA THR A 197 10.71 -15.27 -3.31
C THR A 197 12.04 -15.81 -2.78
N PHE A 198 13.02 -14.93 -2.56
CA PHE A 198 14.34 -15.37 -2.07
C PHE A 198 14.28 -16.08 -0.70
N GLU A 199 13.43 -15.59 0.21
CA GLU A 199 13.23 -16.22 1.52
C GLU A 199 12.78 -17.68 1.38
N ASN A 200 11.83 -17.95 0.46
CA ASN A 200 11.34 -19.31 0.21
C ASN A 200 12.43 -20.21 -0.40
N TYR A 201 13.26 -19.69 -1.31
CA TYR A 201 14.41 -20.41 -1.85
C TYR A 201 15.43 -20.77 -0.78
N LEU A 202 15.80 -19.81 0.08
CA LEU A 202 16.77 -20.01 1.15
C LEU A 202 16.25 -21.00 2.20
N SER A 203 14.97 -20.86 2.59
CA SER A 203 14.30 -21.80 3.49
C SER A 203 14.32 -23.22 2.92
N TYR A 204 14.00 -23.37 1.64
CA TYR A 204 13.99 -24.68 0.98
C TYR A 204 15.40 -25.27 0.83
N PHE A 205 16.42 -24.45 0.54
CA PHE A 205 17.82 -24.87 0.46
C PHE A 205 18.31 -25.49 1.77
N ASP A 206 17.96 -24.91 2.93
CA ASP A 206 18.35 -25.39 4.26
C ASP A 206 17.55 -26.61 4.75
N THR A 207 16.66 -27.17 3.91
CA THR A 207 15.90 -28.37 4.27
C THR A 207 16.72 -29.65 4.11
N ASP A 208 16.27 -30.70 4.82
CA ASP A 208 16.75 -32.08 4.66
C ASP A 208 16.48 -32.68 3.25
N GLU A 209 15.76 -31.98 2.37
CA GLU A 209 15.47 -32.44 1.01
C GLU A 209 16.56 -32.01 0.02
N VAL A 210 17.01 -30.75 0.14
CA VAL A 210 18.07 -30.19 -0.68
C VAL A 210 19.45 -30.47 -0.08
N TYR A 211 19.54 -30.65 1.24
CA TYR A 211 20.78 -30.82 1.99
C TYR A 211 21.78 -29.67 1.77
N GLY A 212 21.28 -28.46 1.55
CA GLY A 212 22.11 -27.27 1.49
C GLY A 212 22.62 -26.89 2.88
N GLU A 213 23.87 -26.45 2.97
CA GLU A 213 24.43 -25.89 4.21
C GLU A 213 24.65 -24.39 3.99
N VAL A 214 23.91 -23.51 4.69
CA VAL A 214 24.09 -22.05 4.51
C VAL A 214 25.54 -21.60 4.72
N THR A 215 26.25 -22.25 5.64
CA THR A 215 27.65 -21.94 5.95
C THR A 215 28.67 -22.35 4.87
N SER A 216 28.27 -23.18 3.89
CA SER A 216 29.13 -23.58 2.77
C SER A 216 29.05 -22.62 1.58
N ILE A 217 28.08 -21.70 1.58
CA ILE A 217 27.85 -20.78 0.46
C ILE A 217 29.00 -19.78 0.35
N GLU A 218 29.64 -19.74 -0.82
CA GLU A 218 30.62 -18.71 -1.21
C GLU A 218 29.95 -17.55 -1.96
N SER A 219 28.94 -17.83 -2.78
CA SER A 219 28.19 -16.80 -3.54
C SER A 219 26.83 -17.31 -3.99
N ILE A 220 25.83 -16.44 -4.01
CA ILE A 220 24.47 -16.71 -4.45
C ILE A 220 24.21 -15.93 -5.74
N ILE A 221 23.73 -16.60 -6.78
CA ILE A 221 23.46 -15.99 -8.09
C ILE A 221 21.96 -16.08 -8.40
N PHE A 222 21.38 -14.93 -8.73
CA PHE A 222 19.97 -14.77 -9.06
C PHE A 222 19.83 -14.71 -10.58
N TYR A 223 18.87 -15.47 -11.11
CA TYR A 223 18.56 -15.49 -12.53
C TYR A 223 17.12 -15.06 -12.76
N GLY A 224 16.89 -14.43 -13.91
CA GLY A 224 15.58 -14.05 -14.43
C GLY A 224 15.39 -14.54 -15.85
N ASP A 225 14.21 -14.28 -16.40
CA ASP A 225 13.88 -14.62 -17.78
C ASP A 225 14.52 -13.64 -18.77
N GLY A 226 15.56 -14.08 -19.47
CA GLY A 226 16.16 -13.32 -20.55
C GLY A 226 15.23 -13.21 -21.76
N ALA A 227 15.49 -12.25 -22.64
CA ALA A 227 14.65 -11.90 -23.79
C ALA A 227 14.32 -13.06 -24.76
N ASP A 228 15.06 -14.17 -24.71
CA ASP A 228 14.87 -15.36 -25.55
C ASP A 228 14.33 -16.59 -24.77
N GLY A 229 13.95 -16.42 -23.49
CA GLY A 229 13.53 -17.50 -22.59
C GLY A 229 14.68 -18.32 -22.01
N GLU A 230 15.92 -17.84 -22.15
CA GLU A 230 17.10 -18.41 -21.49
C GLU A 230 17.37 -17.69 -20.16
N PRO A 231 17.83 -18.39 -19.12
CA PRO A 231 18.10 -17.78 -17.82
C PRO A 231 19.25 -16.77 -17.92
N GLU A 232 18.98 -15.52 -17.57
CA GLU A 232 19.96 -14.43 -17.53
C GLU A 232 20.34 -14.12 -16.08
N GLU A 233 21.64 -13.94 -15.80
CA GLU A 233 22.11 -13.55 -14.47
C GLU A 233 21.69 -12.10 -14.19
N LEU A 234 20.84 -11.92 -13.18
CA LEU A 234 20.38 -10.61 -12.73
C LEU A 234 21.44 -9.94 -11.86
N PHE A 235 21.84 -10.63 -10.79
CA PHE A 235 22.89 -10.20 -9.88
C PHE A 235 23.41 -11.38 -9.05
N ARG A 236 24.43 -11.10 -8.24
CA ARG A 236 25.02 -12.06 -7.31
C ARG A 236 25.34 -11.41 -5.97
N ILE A 237 25.32 -12.20 -4.91
CA ILE A 237 25.71 -11.83 -3.55
C ILE A 237 26.88 -12.71 -3.15
N ASP A 238 28.03 -12.11 -2.86
CA ASP A 238 29.20 -12.83 -2.39
C ASP A 238 29.22 -12.89 -0.86
N ALA A 239 29.62 -14.03 -0.30
CA ALA A 239 29.73 -14.19 1.14
C ALA A 239 30.84 -13.28 1.73
N PRO A 240 30.66 -12.76 2.95
CA PRO A 240 31.66 -11.93 3.62
C PRO A 240 32.95 -12.71 3.93
N GLU A 241 34.04 -12.01 4.28
CA GLU A 241 35.30 -12.64 4.73
C GLU A 241 35.06 -13.52 5.97
N GLY A 242 34.82 -14.83 5.76
CA GLY A 242 34.44 -15.78 6.81
C GLY A 242 33.26 -16.68 6.47
N GLY A 243 32.54 -16.41 5.38
CA GLY A 243 31.32 -17.11 4.99
C GLY A 243 30.10 -16.65 5.79
N PHE A 244 28.90 -16.96 5.29
CA PHE A 244 27.66 -16.75 6.03
C PHE A 244 27.59 -17.66 7.26
N GLN A 245 27.07 -17.15 8.38
CA GLN A 245 26.91 -17.94 9.61
C GLN A 245 25.52 -18.59 9.72
N ASP A 246 24.50 -17.93 9.20
CA ASP A 246 23.10 -18.36 9.26
C ASP A 246 22.28 -17.71 8.14
N ALA A 247 21.02 -18.15 8.02
CA ALA A 247 20.08 -17.64 7.01
C ALA A 247 19.76 -16.15 7.20
N ASP A 248 19.76 -15.64 8.43
CA ASP A 248 19.49 -14.23 8.72
C ASP A 248 20.61 -13.35 8.13
N GLU A 249 21.87 -13.77 8.23
CA GLU A 249 23.01 -13.07 7.61
C GLU A 249 22.94 -13.05 6.07
N VAL A 250 22.41 -14.13 5.47
CA VAL A 250 22.18 -14.18 4.02
C VAL A 250 21.08 -13.20 3.60
N LEU A 251 19.96 -13.15 4.34
CA LEU A 251 18.86 -12.23 4.06
C LEU A 251 19.31 -10.76 4.22
N MET A 252 20.07 -10.43 5.27
CA MET A 252 20.63 -9.08 5.42
C MET A 252 21.54 -8.69 4.24
N ALA A 253 22.38 -9.61 3.75
CA ALA A 253 23.24 -9.33 2.59
C ALA A 253 22.43 -9.14 1.29
N TYR A 254 21.27 -9.76 1.20
CA TYR A 254 20.32 -9.58 0.10
C TYR A 254 19.61 -8.22 0.16
N ASP A 255 19.12 -7.82 1.32
CA ASP A 255 18.50 -6.51 1.54
C ASP A 255 19.51 -5.38 1.25
N ASP A 256 20.74 -5.50 1.74
CA ASP A 256 21.83 -4.55 1.46
C ASP A 256 22.14 -4.47 -0.05
N ALA A 257 22.08 -5.59 -0.76
CA ALA A 257 22.28 -5.62 -2.21
C ALA A 257 21.16 -4.86 -2.92
N LEU A 258 19.89 -5.13 -2.60
CA LEU A 258 18.73 -4.45 -3.18
C LEU A 258 18.74 -2.93 -2.90
N GLU A 259 19.09 -2.52 -1.67
CA GLU A 259 19.21 -1.09 -1.33
C GLU A 259 20.35 -0.42 -2.11
N GLY A 260 21.49 -1.10 -2.25
CA GLY A 260 22.62 -0.64 -3.05
C GLY A 260 22.29 -0.46 -4.54
N PHE A 261 21.44 -1.31 -5.10
CA PHE A 261 20.93 -1.19 -6.47
C PHE A 261 19.94 -0.03 -6.62
N SER A 262 19.04 0.16 -5.65
CA SER A 262 18.08 1.27 -5.63
C SER A 262 18.77 2.64 -5.49
N ALA A 263 19.88 2.71 -4.75
CA ALA A 263 20.63 3.94 -4.51
C ALA A 263 21.60 4.35 -5.61
N SER A 264 21.99 3.43 -6.51
CA SER A 264 23.08 3.66 -7.47
C SER A 264 22.64 4.35 -8.77
N GLY A 265 21.35 4.38 -9.11
CA GLY A 265 20.81 5.18 -10.23
C GLY A 265 21.41 4.86 -11.61
N ASP A 266 22.13 3.74 -11.75
CA ASP A 266 22.69 3.25 -13.00
C ASP A 266 21.59 2.63 -13.87
N GLU A 267 21.77 2.65 -15.20
CA GLU A 267 20.78 2.13 -16.17
C GLU A 267 20.44 0.64 -15.89
N SER A 268 21.39 -0.14 -15.36
CA SER A 268 21.21 -1.53 -14.94
C SER A 268 20.32 -1.73 -13.71
N GLY A 269 20.25 -0.75 -12.79
CA GLY A 269 19.33 -0.79 -11.65
C GLY A 269 17.89 -0.48 -12.05
N GLN A 270 17.71 0.31 -13.11
CA GLN A 270 16.41 0.58 -13.71
C GLN A 270 15.90 -0.62 -14.53
N ASP A 271 16.80 -1.34 -15.21
CA ASP A 271 16.47 -2.58 -15.93
C ASP A 271 16.05 -3.71 -14.97
N LEU A 272 16.65 -3.79 -13.78
CA LEU A 272 16.28 -4.77 -12.75
C LEU A 272 14.96 -4.39 -12.06
N MET A 273 14.73 -3.11 -11.75
CA MET A 273 13.42 -2.62 -11.29
C MET A 273 12.33 -2.87 -12.33
N ALA A 274 12.64 -2.72 -13.62
CA ALA A 274 11.71 -3.06 -14.70
C ALA A 274 11.48 -4.57 -14.82
N ALA A 275 12.50 -5.40 -14.58
CA ALA A 275 12.38 -6.85 -14.59
C ALA A 275 11.59 -7.40 -13.38
N LEU A 276 11.73 -6.77 -12.21
CA LEU A 276 11.03 -7.14 -10.99
C LEU A 276 9.60 -6.56 -10.91
N SER A 277 9.32 -5.42 -11.57
CA SER A 277 7.97 -4.85 -11.68
C SER A 277 7.17 -5.35 -12.88
N LEU A 278 7.71 -6.27 -13.69
CA LEU A 278 6.95 -6.94 -14.74
C LEU A 278 6.29 -8.18 -14.12
N GLU A 279 5.08 -8.01 -13.61
CA GLU A 279 4.18 -9.12 -13.32
C GLU A 279 4.14 -10.08 -14.53
N PRO A 280 4.06 -11.40 -14.31
CA PRO A 280 3.70 -12.34 -15.35
C PRO A 280 2.21 -12.14 -15.67
N ASP A 281 1.90 -11.12 -16.47
CA ASP A 281 0.60 -10.98 -17.10
C ASP A 281 0.50 -12.08 -18.16
N ALA A 282 0.10 -13.26 -17.68
CA ALA A 282 -0.19 -14.44 -18.45
C ALA A 282 -1.46 -14.26 -19.27
N GLU A 283 -1.46 -13.31 -20.21
CA GLU A 283 -2.41 -13.27 -21.34
C GLU A 283 -1.66 -12.83 -22.61
N SER A 284 -0.56 -13.52 -22.92
CA SER A 284 -0.09 -13.58 -24.31
C SER A 284 -1.00 -14.53 -25.09
N ASP A 285 -2.15 -14.02 -25.53
CA ASP A 285 -2.93 -14.62 -26.62
C ASP A 285 -2.11 -14.54 -27.91
N ALA A 286 -1.12 -15.43 -28.02
CA ALA A 286 -0.40 -15.73 -29.23
C ALA A 286 -1.29 -16.58 -30.14
N GLY A 287 -2.39 -16.00 -30.62
CA GLY A 287 -3.18 -16.52 -31.73
C GLY A 287 -2.46 -16.32 -33.07
N ALA A 288 -1.31 -16.98 -33.29
CA ALA A 288 -0.69 -17.07 -34.60
C ALA A 288 -1.29 -18.24 -35.38
N GLY A 289 -2.10 -17.94 -36.41
CA GLY A 289 -2.68 -18.96 -37.28
C GLY A 289 -3.26 -18.38 -38.57
N GLU A 290 -2.38 -17.97 -39.47
CA GLU A 290 -2.71 -17.63 -40.85
C GLU A 290 -3.15 -18.89 -41.63
N GLU A 291 -4.44 -18.99 -41.95
CA GLU A 291 -4.97 -19.93 -42.94
C GLU A 291 -5.80 -19.14 -43.96
N ALA A 292 -5.15 -18.78 -45.06
CA ALA A 292 -5.82 -18.32 -46.27
C ALA A 292 -6.42 -19.52 -47.01
N ALA A 293 -7.75 -19.62 -47.09
CA ALA A 293 -8.41 -20.38 -48.15
C ALA A 293 -9.90 -20.02 -48.34
N MET A 294 -10.18 -19.51 -49.55
CA MET A 294 -11.39 -19.73 -50.36
C MET A 294 -12.66 -18.92 -50.06
N ASP A 295 -12.74 -17.76 -50.74
CA ASP A 295 -13.97 -17.20 -51.31
C ASP A 295 -14.56 -18.17 -52.35
N GLU A 296 -15.59 -18.92 -51.97
CA GLU A 296 -16.57 -19.52 -52.87
C GLU A 296 -17.96 -19.46 -52.21
N ASP A 297 -18.67 -18.32 -52.33
CA ASP A 297 -20.14 -18.26 -52.50
C ASP A 297 -20.65 -16.79 -52.49
N GLU A 298 -20.45 -16.07 -53.60
CA GLU A 298 -21.40 -15.03 -54.05
C GLU A 298 -21.67 -15.22 -55.54
N LEU A 299 -22.43 -16.27 -55.83
CA LEU A 299 -23.15 -16.48 -57.08
C LEU A 299 -24.65 -16.72 -56.77
N ASP A 300 -25.37 -15.67 -56.34
CA ASP A 300 -26.73 -15.42 -56.86
C ASP A 300 -27.28 -14.01 -56.54
N MET A 301 -27.94 -13.41 -57.53
CA MET A 301 -28.76 -12.17 -57.53
C MET A 301 -27.98 -10.84 -57.34
N VAL A 302 -27.69 -10.04 -58.38
CA VAL A 302 -28.61 -9.33 -59.31
C VAL A 302 -27.89 -8.91 -60.59
#